data_AF-A0AAV5UA57-F1
#
_entry.id   AF-A0AAV5UA57-F1
#
_cell.length_a   1.000
_cell.length_b   1.000
_cell.length_c   1.000
_cell.angle_alpha   90.00
_cell.angle_beta   90.00
_cell.angle_gamma   90.00
#
_symmetry.space_group_name_H-M   'P 1'
#
loop_
_entity.id
_entity.type
_entity.pdbx_description
1 polymer ?
#
loop_
_entity_poly.entity_id
_entity_poly.type
_entity_poly.pdbx_seq_one_letter_code
_entity_poly.pdbx_strand_id
1 'polypeptide(L)'
;ISNRFDVLAGYIRPIDAKWSSRKTNILIFCQFSIPLIAHLYFIVAPVIWIDGVYAGLENTTGSIYRGITGVFYALYAIVGIFLNILAFYRLQRLVRENRLYPQSTSTNSRDLSAFTLISTASHILFASHQFAWSYSFIIGDRSVLSIVRNVRGYVYDMTTFADPMVLFFLSKQIRSAVYRKTLGRNKVYTNNFNSL
;
A
#
# COMPACT_ATOMS: atom_id res chain seq x y z
N ILE A 1 0.59 -5.54 -4.23
CA ILE A 1 1.23 -5.30 -5.56
C ILE A 1 1.09 -6.51 -6.50
N SER A 2 1.34 -7.75 -6.05
CA SER A 2 1.22 -8.99 -6.86
C SER A 2 -0.10 -9.14 -7.65
N ASN A 3 -1.28 -8.96 -7.03
CA ASN A 3 -2.56 -9.04 -7.76
C ASN A 3 -2.64 -8.07 -8.94
N ARG A 4 -2.11 -6.86 -8.75
CA ARG A 4 -2.11 -5.82 -9.79
C ARG A 4 -1.12 -6.18 -10.90
N PHE A 5 0.02 -6.76 -10.56
CA PHE A 5 0.98 -7.26 -11.52
C PHE A 5 0.37 -8.34 -12.42
N ASP A 6 -0.35 -9.32 -11.87
CA ASP A 6 -0.95 -10.40 -12.67
C ASP A 6 -2.00 -9.88 -13.67
N VAL A 7 -2.78 -8.87 -13.25
CA VAL A 7 -3.75 -8.18 -14.10
C VAL A 7 -3.07 -7.28 -15.14
N LEU A 8 -2.10 -6.45 -14.75
CA LEU A 8 -1.39 -5.52 -15.64
C LEU A 8 -0.50 -6.23 -16.66
N ALA A 9 0.13 -7.33 -16.25
CA ALA A 9 0.88 -8.19 -17.14
C ALA A 9 -0.07 -8.97 -18.07
N GLY A 10 -1.39 -9.00 -17.84
CA GLY A 10 -2.29 -9.80 -18.68
C GLY A 10 -1.93 -11.29 -18.64
N TYR A 11 -1.44 -11.77 -17.48
CA TYR A 11 -1.35 -13.21 -17.22
C TYR A 11 -2.73 -13.81 -17.00
N ILE A 12 -3.71 -12.98 -16.62
CA ILE A 12 -5.10 -13.38 -16.45
C ILE A 12 -6.00 -12.33 -17.11
N ARG A 13 -7.00 -12.76 -17.90
CA ARG A 13 -8.02 -11.83 -18.40
C ARG A 13 -8.75 -11.23 -17.19
N PRO A 14 -9.15 -9.95 -17.18
CA PRO A 14 -9.82 -9.33 -16.03
C PRO A 14 -11.07 -10.08 -15.55
N ILE A 15 -11.74 -10.80 -16.46
CA ILE A 15 -12.93 -11.63 -16.18
C ILE A 15 -12.55 -12.98 -15.55
N ASP A 16 -11.39 -13.54 -15.93
CA ASP A 16 -10.86 -14.81 -15.43
C ASP A 16 -9.98 -14.63 -14.19
N ALA A 17 -9.68 -13.38 -13.80
CA ALA A 17 -8.87 -13.00 -12.65
C ALA A 17 -9.59 -13.20 -11.31
N LYS A 18 -10.42 -14.25 -11.22
CA LYS A 18 -11.02 -14.67 -9.97
C LYS A 18 -9.96 -15.43 -9.18
N TRP A 19 -9.25 -14.69 -8.34
CA TRP A 19 -8.33 -15.29 -7.37
C TRP A 19 -9.11 -16.30 -6.53
N SER A 20 -8.54 -17.51 -6.39
CA SER A 20 -9.16 -18.51 -5.51
C SER A 20 -9.17 -17.97 -4.09
N SER A 21 -10.26 -18.22 -3.35
CA SER A 21 -10.40 -17.77 -1.96
C SER A 21 -9.20 -18.20 -1.10
N ARG A 22 -8.63 -19.37 -1.39
CA ARG A 22 -7.41 -19.86 -0.73
C ARG A 22 -6.22 -18.93 -0.95
N LYS A 23 -5.93 -18.50 -2.19
CA LYS A 23 -4.81 -17.58 -2.49
C LYS A 23 -5.03 -16.23 -1.80
N THR A 24 -6.25 -15.69 -1.86
CA THR A 24 -6.61 -14.43 -1.21
C THR A 24 -6.39 -14.51 0.30
N ASN A 25 -6.86 -15.58 0.94
CA ASN A 25 -6.69 -15.78 2.39
C ASN A 25 -5.22 -15.90 2.78
N ILE A 26 -4.39 -16.58 1.98
CA ILE A 26 -2.95 -16.67 2.22
C ILE A 26 -2.30 -15.28 2.12
N LEU A 27 -2.63 -14.48 1.10
CA LEU A 27 -2.08 -13.13 0.97
C LEU A 27 -2.51 -12.22 2.13
N ILE A 28 -3.77 -12.28 2.54
CA ILE A 28 -4.28 -11.54 3.70
C ILE A 28 -3.52 -11.95 4.95
N PHE A 29 -3.36 -13.26 5.18
CA PHE A 29 -2.59 -13.77 6.30
C PHE A 29 -1.15 -13.26 6.26
N CYS A 30 -0.45 -13.34 5.13
CA CYS A 30 0.90 -12.82 4.98
C CYS A 30 0.99 -11.31 5.23
N GLN A 31 -0.01 -10.54 4.79
CA GLN A 31 -0.05 -9.08 4.97
C GLN A 31 -0.11 -8.68 6.44
N PHE A 32 -0.69 -9.49 7.32
CA PHE A 32 -0.74 -9.24 8.76
C PHE A 32 0.42 -9.92 9.52
N SER A 33 0.78 -11.13 9.13
CA SER A 33 1.82 -11.91 9.81
C SER A 33 3.22 -11.34 9.61
N ILE A 34 3.56 -10.86 8.41
CA ILE A 34 4.92 -10.35 8.13
C ILE A 34 5.23 -9.09 8.97
N PRO A 35 4.37 -8.05 9.01
CA PRO A 35 4.61 -6.91 9.88
C PRO A 35 4.62 -7.27 11.37
N LEU A 36 3.85 -8.28 11.79
CA LEU A 36 3.82 -8.74 13.17
C LEU A 36 5.19 -9.26 13.62
N ILE A 37 5.96 -9.91 12.75
CA ILE A 37 7.30 -10.42 13.06
C ILE A 37 8.21 -9.29 13.57
N ALA A 38 8.18 -8.11 12.95
CA ALA A 38 8.96 -6.97 13.40
C ALA A 38 8.60 -6.50 14.82
N HIS A 39 7.34 -6.71 15.23
CA HIS A 39 6.84 -6.33 16.55
C HIS A 39 7.15 -7.39 17.63
N LEU A 40 7.43 -8.65 17.24
CA LEU A 40 7.81 -9.69 18.20
C LEU A 40 9.09 -9.34 18.97
N TYR A 41 9.91 -8.41 18.45
CA TYR A 41 11.05 -7.84 19.16
C TYR A 41 10.67 -7.29 20.55
N PHE A 42 9.48 -6.69 20.70
CA PHE A 42 9.01 -6.15 21.99
C PHE A 42 8.54 -7.22 22.98
N ILE A 43 8.46 -8.48 22.58
CA ILE A 43 8.23 -9.60 23.53
C ILE A 43 9.47 -9.81 24.40
N VAL A 44 10.65 -9.62 23.82
CA VAL A 44 11.94 -9.89 24.48
C VAL A 44 12.60 -8.61 24.98
N ALA A 45 12.42 -7.49 24.27
CA ALA A 45 13.01 -6.22 24.64
C ALA A 45 12.13 -5.47 25.66
N PRO A 46 12.69 -4.99 26.79
CA PRO A 46 11.93 -4.27 27.79
C PRO A 46 11.41 -2.94 27.22
N VAL A 47 10.13 -2.68 27.44
CA VAL A 47 9.53 -1.38 27.13
C VAL A 47 9.84 -0.41 28.26
N ILE A 48 10.63 0.62 27.97
CA ILE A 48 10.97 1.65 28.93
C ILE A 48 9.87 2.72 28.92
N TRP A 49 9.30 2.96 30.10
CA TRP A 49 8.38 4.06 30.38
C TRP A 49 9.09 5.08 31.26
N ILE A 50 8.98 6.36 30.92
CA ILE A 50 9.49 7.47 31.73
C ILE A 50 8.29 8.38 32.00
N ASP A 51 7.94 8.58 33.26
CA ASP A 51 6.82 9.43 33.70
C ASP A 51 5.47 9.09 33.02
N GLY A 52 5.19 7.81 32.83
CA GLY A 52 3.97 7.34 32.15
C GLY A 52 3.96 7.53 30.64
N VAL A 53 5.03 8.09 30.07
CA VAL A 53 5.22 8.27 28.63
C VAL A 53 6.14 7.17 28.09
N TYR A 54 5.75 6.57 26.97
CA TYR A 54 6.58 5.57 26.29
C TYR A 54 7.88 6.21 25.82
N ALA A 55 9.00 5.84 26.44
CA ALA A 55 10.32 6.40 26.17
C ALA A 55 10.98 5.81 24.90
N GLY A 56 10.27 4.97 24.14
CA GLY A 56 10.83 4.37 22.93
C GLY A 56 11.08 5.36 21.79
N LEU A 57 10.79 6.65 21.94
CA LEU A 57 11.28 7.70 21.04
C LEU A 57 12.76 8.02 21.28
N GLU A 58 13.25 7.78 22.50
CA GLU A 58 14.53 8.27 23.00
C GLU A 58 15.50 7.14 23.37
N ASN A 59 15.08 5.88 23.23
CA ASN A 59 15.91 4.73 23.57
C ASN A 59 16.43 3.99 22.32
N THR A 60 17.51 3.23 22.54
CA THR A 60 18.16 2.41 21.52
C THR A 60 17.22 1.37 20.93
N THR A 61 16.39 0.71 21.74
CA THR A 61 15.38 -0.28 21.34
C THR A 61 14.44 0.28 20.26
N GLY A 62 13.97 1.51 20.44
CA GLY A 62 13.07 2.17 19.51
C GLY A 62 13.78 2.57 18.21
N SER A 63 15.04 2.98 18.27
CA SER A 63 15.84 3.24 17.06
C SER A 63 16.08 1.96 16.26
N ILE A 64 16.43 0.85 16.93
CA ILE A 64 16.58 -0.47 16.29
C ILE A 64 15.27 -0.90 15.62
N TYR A 65 14.15 -0.80 16.35
CA TYR A 65 12.83 -1.14 15.83
C TYR A 65 12.45 -0.31 14.59
N ARG A 66 12.74 1.00 14.59
CA ARG A 66 12.52 1.88 13.44
C ARG A 66 13.40 1.50 12.25
N GLY A 67 14.65 1.14 12.50
CA GLY A 67 15.56 0.61 11.48
C GLY A 67 15.00 -0.65 10.82
N ILE A 68 14.56 -1.63 11.62
CA ILE A 68 13.91 -2.87 11.13
C ILE A 68 12.67 -2.54 10.30
N THR A 69 11.79 -1.68 10.82
CA THR A 69 10.59 -1.24 10.11
C THR A 69 10.95 -0.56 8.78
N GLY A 70 11.94 0.33 8.78
CA GLY A 70 12.45 1.00 7.58
C GLY A 70 12.93 0.00 6.53
N VAL A 71 13.63 -1.06 6.92
CA VAL A 71 14.06 -2.14 6.02
C VAL A 71 12.87 -2.87 5.38
N PHE A 72 11.84 -3.23 6.16
CA PHE A 72 10.65 -3.88 5.60
C PHE A 72 9.94 -2.99 4.55
N TYR A 73 9.80 -1.70 4.84
CA TYR A 73 9.20 -0.76 3.88
C TYR A 73 10.09 -0.54 2.65
N ALA A 74 11.41 -0.50 2.82
CA ALA A 74 12.36 -0.40 1.71
C ALA A 74 12.30 -1.64 0.80
N LEU A 75 12.27 -2.84 1.37
CA LEU A 75 12.12 -4.09 0.61
C LEU A 75 10.79 -4.12 -0.14
N TYR A 76 9.69 -3.71 0.52
CA TYR A 76 8.40 -3.57 -0.13
C TYR A 76 8.46 -2.60 -1.33
N ALA A 77 9.09 -1.44 -1.15
CA ALA A 77 9.25 -0.45 -2.21
C ALA A 77 10.10 -0.98 -3.38
N ILE A 78 11.23 -1.64 -3.11
CA ILE A 78 12.11 -2.21 -4.14
C ILE A 78 11.35 -3.24 -4.97
N VAL A 79 10.66 -4.19 -4.31
CA VAL A 79 9.83 -5.18 -5.00
C VAL A 79 8.70 -4.49 -5.76
N GLY A 80 8.10 -3.45 -5.19
CA GLY A 80 7.05 -2.66 -5.82
C GLY A 80 7.50 -1.96 -7.10
N ILE A 81 8.65 -1.29 -7.08
CA ILE A 81 9.27 -0.67 -8.25
C ILE A 81 9.55 -1.72 -9.32
N PHE A 82 10.17 -2.83 -8.95
CA PHE A 82 10.50 -3.91 -9.89
C PHE A 82 9.25 -4.44 -10.60
N LEU A 83 8.19 -4.74 -9.84
CA LEU A 83 6.93 -5.22 -10.41
C LEU A 83 6.24 -4.15 -11.29
N ASN A 84 6.33 -2.87 -10.92
CA ASN A 84 5.82 -1.77 -11.74
C ASN A 84 6.56 -1.66 -13.08
N ILE A 85 7.89 -1.78 -13.07
CA ILE A 85 8.71 -1.75 -14.29
C ILE A 85 8.32 -2.91 -15.21
N LEU A 86 8.21 -4.13 -14.67
CA LEU A 86 7.80 -5.30 -15.45
C LEU A 86 6.38 -5.14 -16.02
N ALA A 87 5.44 -4.63 -15.23
CA ALA A 87 4.09 -4.34 -15.68
C ALA A 87 4.06 -3.30 -16.80
N PHE A 88 4.88 -2.25 -16.70
CA PHE A 88 5.00 -1.20 -17.70
C PHE A 88 5.54 -1.74 -19.04
N TYR A 89 6.67 -2.46 -19.01
CA TYR A 89 7.24 -3.06 -20.24
C TYR A 89 6.25 -4.00 -20.92
N ARG A 90 5.52 -4.79 -20.13
CA ARG A 90 4.51 -5.70 -20.68
C ARG A 90 3.32 -4.96 -21.28
N LEU A 91 2.86 -3.90 -20.61
CA LEU A 91 1.80 -3.04 -21.14
C LEU A 91 2.24 -2.42 -22.48
N GLN A 92 3.46 -1.90 -22.58
CA GLN A 92 4.01 -1.37 -23.84
C GLN A 92 4.04 -2.43 -24.94
N ARG A 93 4.44 -3.66 -24.63
CA ARG A 93 4.42 -4.77 -25.58
C ARG A 93 3.00 -5.08 -26.07
N LEU A 94 2.02 -5.15 -25.16
CA LEU A 94 0.62 -5.40 -25.51
C LEU A 94 0.00 -4.29 -26.37
N VAL A 95 0.38 -3.02 -26.11
CA VAL A 95 0.04 -1.87 -26.97
C VAL A 95 0.62 -2.08 -28.37
N ARG A 96 1.92 -2.40 -28.47
CA ARG A 96 2.61 -2.59 -29.76
C ARG A 96 2.03 -3.74 -30.59
N GLU A 97 1.60 -4.81 -29.93
CA GLU A 97 1.00 -5.97 -30.59
C GLU A 97 -0.47 -5.75 -31.01
N ASN A 98 -1.05 -4.56 -30.79
CA ASN A 98 -2.49 -4.28 -31.00
C ASN A 98 -3.43 -5.27 -30.31
N ARG A 99 -2.95 -5.97 -29.27
CA ARG A 99 -3.71 -6.98 -28.52
C ARG A 99 -4.56 -6.38 -27.40
N LEU A 100 -4.48 -5.08 -27.18
CA LEU A 100 -5.33 -4.36 -26.23
C LEU A 100 -6.70 -4.03 -26.85
N TYR A 101 -7.63 -4.98 -26.79
CA TYR A 101 -9.08 -4.72 -26.88
C TYR A 101 -9.60 -4.17 -25.53
N PRO A 102 -10.75 -3.47 -25.45
CA PRO A 102 -11.13 -2.15 -25.98
C PRO A 102 -10.59 -0.98 -25.10
N GLN A 103 -10.94 0.27 -25.45
CA GLN A 103 -10.57 1.53 -24.76
C GLN A 103 -10.80 1.54 -23.22
N SER A 104 -11.72 0.73 -22.71
CA SER A 104 -11.97 0.57 -21.27
C SER A 104 -10.81 -0.12 -20.53
N THR A 105 -10.11 -1.05 -21.19
CA THR A 105 -9.00 -1.81 -20.59
C THR A 105 -7.77 -0.91 -20.42
N SER A 106 -7.52 0.01 -21.36
CA SER A 106 -6.36 0.91 -21.27
C SER A 106 -6.50 1.95 -20.16
N THR A 107 -7.72 2.42 -19.88
CA THR A 107 -7.99 3.35 -18.76
C THR A 107 -7.78 2.64 -17.43
N ASN A 108 -8.31 1.42 -17.27
CA ASN A 108 -8.13 0.64 -16.05
C ASN A 108 -6.64 0.33 -15.78
N SER A 109 -5.86 0.01 -16.81
CA SER A 109 -4.42 -0.24 -16.66
C SER A 109 -3.65 1.02 -16.25
N ARG A 110 -4.03 2.20 -16.78
CA ARG A 110 -3.45 3.49 -16.39
C ARG A 110 -3.77 3.84 -14.94
N ASP A 111 -5.02 3.70 -14.53
CA ASP A 111 -5.45 3.94 -13.15
C ASP A 111 -4.74 3.01 -12.17
N LEU A 112 -4.57 1.74 -12.54
CA LEU A 112 -3.89 0.76 -11.72
C LEU A 112 -2.36 1.01 -11.62
N SER A 113 -1.75 1.51 -12.69
CA SER A 113 -0.35 1.95 -12.69
C SER A 113 -0.16 3.20 -11.82
N ALA A 114 -1.00 4.22 -12.00
CA ALA A 114 -0.98 5.44 -11.19
C ALA A 114 -1.18 5.11 -9.70
N PHE A 115 -2.13 4.23 -9.39
CA PHE A 115 -2.30 3.71 -8.04
C PHE A 115 -1.00 3.13 -7.49
N THR A 116 -0.38 2.22 -8.23
CA THR A 116 0.77 1.48 -7.72
C THR A 116 2.00 2.38 -7.60
N LEU A 117 2.15 3.38 -8.45
CA LEU A 117 3.19 4.41 -8.34
C LEU A 117 3.00 5.27 -7.08
N ILE A 118 1.80 5.80 -6.83
CA ILE A 118 1.53 6.66 -5.67
C ILE A 118 1.68 5.88 -4.36
N SER A 119 1.17 4.65 -4.32
CA SER A 119 1.32 3.73 -3.19
C SER A 119 2.81 3.47 -2.91
N THR A 120 3.57 3.04 -3.91
CA THR A 120 5.01 2.80 -3.78
C THR A 120 5.78 4.04 -3.35
N ALA A 121 5.49 5.22 -3.92
CA ALA A 121 6.11 6.48 -3.54
C ALA A 121 5.84 6.83 -2.07
N SER A 122 4.62 6.61 -1.59
CA SER A 122 4.24 6.84 -0.19
C SER A 122 5.00 5.94 0.78
N HIS A 123 5.25 4.68 0.39
CA HIS A 123 6.06 3.74 1.18
C HIS A 123 7.56 4.04 1.12
N ILE A 124 8.08 4.56 0.00
CA ILE A 124 9.47 5.05 -0.09
C ILE A 124 9.67 6.22 0.86
N LEU A 125 8.76 7.21 0.86
CA LEU A 125 8.87 8.34 1.77
C LEU A 125 8.87 7.89 3.24
N PHE A 126 8.02 6.92 3.58
CA PHE A 126 8.00 6.33 4.91
C PHE A 126 9.32 5.64 5.25
N ALA A 127 9.86 4.80 4.36
CA ALA A 127 11.14 4.13 4.57
C ALA A 127 12.28 5.15 4.79
N SER A 128 12.34 6.19 3.94
CA SER A 128 13.32 7.27 4.06
C SER A 128 13.19 8.01 5.39
N HIS A 129 11.98 8.29 5.85
CA HIS A 129 11.72 8.90 7.15
C HIS A 129 12.23 8.02 8.32
N GLN A 130 11.96 6.71 8.29
CA GLN A 130 12.44 5.79 9.32
C GLN A 130 13.97 5.67 9.34
N PHE A 131 14.61 5.68 8.17
CA PHE A 131 16.08 5.68 8.09
C PHE A 131 16.68 7.00 8.58
N ALA A 132 16.12 8.15 8.18
CA ALA A 132 16.57 9.45 8.67
C ALA A 132 16.44 9.55 10.20
N TRP A 133 15.36 9.02 10.77
CA TRP A 133 15.19 8.92 12.22
C TRP A 133 16.29 8.07 12.85
N SER A 134 16.44 6.84 12.38
CA SER A 134 17.38 5.88 12.96
C SER A 134 18.81 6.39 12.86
N TYR A 135 19.18 6.99 11.73
CA TYR A 135 20.49 7.59 11.51
C TYR A 135 20.76 8.78 12.43
N SER A 136 19.83 9.76 12.49
CA SER A 136 19.98 10.93 13.37
C SER A 136 20.07 10.54 14.85
N PHE A 137 19.35 9.49 15.27
CA PHE A 137 19.47 8.92 16.60
C PHE A 137 20.87 8.32 16.84
N ILE A 138 21.36 7.48 15.93
CA ILE A 138 22.66 6.80 16.06
C ILE A 138 23.82 7.79 16.12
N ILE A 139 23.80 8.83 15.27
CA ILE A 139 24.86 9.85 15.25
C ILE A 139 24.72 10.89 16.38
N GLY A 140 23.62 10.86 17.12
CA GLY A 140 23.35 11.78 18.23
C GLY A 140 22.95 13.19 17.81
N ASP A 141 22.55 13.40 16.55
CA ASP A 141 22.11 14.71 16.06
C ASP A 141 20.69 15.03 16.55
N ARG A 142 20.61 15.74 17.68
CA ARG A 142 19.35 16.11 18.33
C ARG A 142 18.51 17.08 17.50
N SER A 143 19.13 17.94 16.70
CA SER A 143 18.43 18.92 15.87
C SER A 143 17.67 18.21 14.75
N VAL A 144 18.36 17.37 13.98
CA VAL A 144 17.74 16.58 12.90
C VAL A 144 16.72 15.60 13.48
N LEU A 145 17.03 14.94 14.60
CA LEU A 145 16.10 14.02 15.25
C LEU A 145 14.78 14.71 15.65
N SER A 146 14.85 15.94 16.16
CA SER A 146 13.66 16.75 16.49
C SER A 146 12.81 17.05 15.26
N ILE A 147 13.44 17.46 14.16
CA ILE A 147 12.75 17.73 12.89
C ILE A 147 12.05 16.47 12.39
N VAL A 148 12.77 15.35 12.34
CA VAL A 148 12.23 14.06 11.86
C VAL A 148 11.06 13.59 12.72
N ARG A 149 11.12 13.80 14.04
CA ARG A 149 10.00 13.53 14.97
C ARG A 149 8.78 14.38 14.65
N ASN A 150 8.96 15.68 14.44
CA ASN A 150 7.86 16.61 14.19
C ASN A 150 7.12 16.31 12.88
N VAL A 151 7.82 15.81 11.85
CA VAL A 151 7.18 15.43 10.59
C VAL A 151 6.52 14.04 10.61
N ARG A 152 6.68 13.28 11.70
CA ARG A 152 6.18 11.89 11.80
C ARG A 152 4.69 11.76 11.49
N GLY A 153 3.86 12.61 12.09
CA GLY A 153 2.39 12.53 11.92
C GLY A 153 2.00 12.58 10.44
N TYR A 154 2.54 13.55 9.72
CA TYR A 154 2.28 13.72 8.29
C TYR A 154 2.72 12.53 7.44
N VAL A 155 3.91 11.97 7.71
CA VAL A 155 4.41 10.81 6.97
C VAL A 155 3.53 9.58 7.23
N TYR A 156 3.13 9.35 8.47
CA TYR A 156 2.26 8.24 8.86
C TYR A 156 0.87 8.36 8.25
N ASP A 157 0.28 9.55 8.33
CA ASP A 157 -1.03 9.84 7.75
C ASP A 157 -0.98 9.66 6.23
N MET A 158 0.06 10.17 5.57
CA MET A 158 0.22 10.01 4.13
C MET A 158 0.30 8.53 3.74
N THR A 159 1.10 7.71 4.40
CA THR A 159 1.20 6.27 4.08
C THR A 159 -0.10 5.51 4.38
N THR A 160 -0.86 5.93 5.39
CA THR A 160 -2.12 5.30 5.79
C THR A 160 -3.27 5.67 4.85
N PHE A 161 -3.35 6.94 4.45
CA PHE A 161 -4.49 7.48 3.68
C PHE A 161 -4.24 7.56 2.18
N ALA A 162 -2.99 7.51 1.69
CA ALA A 162 -2.69 7.57 0.26
C ALA A 162 -3.45 6.49 -0.53
N ASP A 163 -3.38 5.23 -0.09
CA ASP A 163 -4.04 4.12 -0.77
C ASP A 163 -5.58 4.29 -0.84
N PRO A 164 -6.30 4.53 0.28
CA PRO A 164 -7.73 4.84 0.24
C PRO A 164 -8.09 6.05 -0.61
N MET A 165 -7.33 7.14 -0.54
CA MET A 165 -7.59 8.36 -1.31
C MET A 165 -7.43 8.10 -2.81
N VAL A 166 -6.35 7.46 -3.21
CA VAL A 166 -6.08 7.15 -4.62
C VAL A 166 -7.11 6.16 -5.15
N LEU A 167 -7.49 5.13 -4.37
CA LEU A 167 -8.59 4.24 -4.71
C LEU A 167 -9.89 5.01 -4.93
N PHE A 168 -10.21 5.95 -4.03
CA PHE A 168 -11.40 6.78 -4.14
C PHE A 168 -11.39 7.66 -5.39
N PHE A 169 -10.26 8.29 -5.73
CA PHE A 169 -10.17 9.16 -6.91
C PHE A 169 -10.12 8.40 -8.24
N LEU A 170 -9.48 7.24 -8.29
CA LEU A 170 -9.30 6.49 -9.53
C LEU A 170 -10.46 5.51 -9.78
N SER A 171 -10.97 4.82 -8.75
CA SER A 171 -12.00 3.78 -8.95
C SER A 171 -13.41 4.37 -9.07
N LYS A 172 -13.97 4.32 -10.29
CA LYS A 172 -15.39 4.63 -10.55
C LYS A 172 -16.34 3.75 -9.70
N GLN A 173 -15.98 2.49 -9.47
CA GLN A 173 -16.80 1.55 -8.68
C GLN A 173 -16.89 2.00 -7.22
N ILE A 174 -15.76 2.39 -6.62
CA ILE A 174 -15.72 2.87 -5.24
C ILE A 174 -16.53 4.15 -5.11
N ARG A 175 -16.32 5.13 -6.00
CA ARG A 175 -17.13 6.36 -6.00
C ARG A 175 -18.62 6.06 -6.13
N SER A 176 -19.01 5.21 -7.09
CA SER A 176 -20.41 4.82 -7.28
C SER A 176 -21.01 4.14 -6.06
N ALA A 177 -20.25 3.29 -5.36
CA ALA A 177 -20.69 2.64 -4.13
C ALA A 177 -20.86 3.65 -2.99
N VAL A 178 -19.90 4.56 -2.81
CA VAL A 178 -19.99 5.63 -1.81
C VAL A 178 -21.17 6.54 -2.10
N TYR A 179 -21.32 7.04 -3.34
CA TYR A 179 -22.44 7.89 -3.74
C TYR A 179 -23.79 7.20 -3.57
N ARG A 180 -23.91 5.90 -3.88
CA ARG A 180 -25.14 5.14 -3.65
C ARG A 180 -25.48 5.04 -2.17
N LYS A 181 -24.48 4.79 -1.33
CA LYS A 181 -24.64 4.69 0.12
C LYS A 181 -24.99 6.03 0.76
N THR A 182 -24.37 7.13 0.33
CA THR A 182 -24.60 8.47 0.91
C THR A 182 -25.86 9.14 0.41
N LEU A 183 -26.21 8.99 -0.87
CA LEU A 183 -27.41 9.62 -1.46
C LEU A 183 -28.68 8.77 -1.31
N GLY A 184 -28.64 7.65 -0.58
CA GLY A 184 -29.83 6.84 -0.27
C GLY A 184 -30.60 6.30 -1.48
N ARG A 185 -30.00 6.31 -2.68
CA ARG A 185 -30.64 5.79 -3.90
C ARG A 185 -30.57 4.26 -3.91
N ASN A 186 -31.33 3.65 -3.01
CA ASN A 186 -31.81 2.28 -3.15
C ASN A 186 -32.84 2.26 -4.28
N LYS A 187 -32.37 2.33 -5.54
CA LYS A 187 -33.18 1.77 -6.63
C LYS A 187 -33.13 0.27 -6.41
N VAL A 188 -34.14 -0.24 -5.70
CA VAL A 188 -34.53 -1.64 -5.74
C VAL A 188 -34.79 -1.94 -7.21
N TYR A 189 -33.81 -2.55 -7.88
CA TYR A 189 -34.09 -3.23 -9.14
C TYR A 189 -34.85 -4.49 -8.75
N THR A 190 -36.17 -4.35 -8.60
CA THR A 190 -37.09 -5.48 -8.73
C THR A 190 -36.87 -6.02 -10.13
N ASN A 191 -36.11 -7.12 -10.22
CA ASN A 191 -36.03 -7.95 -11.41
C ASN A 191 -37.43 -8.51 -11.67
N ASN A 192 -38.24 -7.80 -12.46
CA ASN A 192 -39.33 -8.41 -13.19
C ASN A 192 -38.72 -9.20 -14.35
N PHE A 193 -38.10 -10.33 -14.05
CA PHE A 193 -37.96 -11.43 -14.99
C PHE A 193 -39.13 -12.37 -14.75
N ASN A 194 -40.31 -11.93 -15.18
CA ASN A 194 -41.46 -12.77 -15.49
C ASN A 194 -42.09 -12.17 -16.76
N SER A 195 -42.41 -13.04 -17.73
CA SER A 195 -42.83 -12.79 -19.12
C SER A 195 -41.64 -12.58 -20.08
N LEU A 196 -41.38 -13.44 -21.08
CA LEU A 196 -42.09 -14.57 -21.70
C LEU A 196 -41.06 -15.63 -22.14
#